data_AF-A0A0N4ZLN4-F1
#
_entry.id   AF-A0A0N4ZLN4-F1
#
_cell.length_a   1.000
_cell.length_b   1.000
_cell.length_c   1.000
_cell.angle_alpha   90.00
_cell.angle_beta   90.00
_cell.angle_gamma   90.00
#
_symmetry.space_group_name_H-M   'P 1'
#
loop_
_entity.id
_entity.type
_entity.pdbx_description
1 polymer ?
#
loop_
_entity_poly.entity_id
_entity_poly.type
_entity_poly.pdbx_seq_one_letter_code
_entity_poly.pdbx_strand_id
1 'polypeptide(L)'
;MFYLIFLVSKITCFDYKGYSLYDINVTKESDLEFFKILDRKFENIDYLHKENRVGGHIQMFIEPRTSKEISMILNERNFTYIVTTKDNWFPESEERKHIRNETMDISLDEFNSYEDIIRHLKKVVKENKEYLNIRKVGESYEKRDIYCFTIGYSSDKKKPILFLENNIHAREWVTLSSHRAFYPHPGLVHFV
;
A
#
# COMPACT_ATOMS: atom_id res chain seq x y z
N MET A 1 16.13 27.93 32.26
CA MET A 1 15.03 26.95 32.29
C MET A 1 14.54 26.79 30.85
N PHE A 2 14.99 25.74 30.15
CA PHE A 2 14.63 25.50 28.75
C PHE A 2 13.37 24.62 28.71
N TYR A 3 12.29 25.14 28.12
CA TYR A 3 11.07 24.37 27.88
C TYR A 3 11.28 23.49 26.63
N LEU A 4 11.25 22.17 26.83
CA LEU A 4 11.23 21.19 25.76
C LEU A 4 9.78 21.04 25.27
N ILE A 5 9.48 21.56 24.09
CA ILE A 5 8.17 21.38 23.44
C ILE A 5 8.16 19.98 22.82
N PHE A 6 7.45 19.04 23.44
CA PHE A 6 7.13 17.75 22.82
C PHE A 6 6.03 17.97 21.77
N LEU A 7 6.42 17.91 20.50
CA LEU A 7 5.48 17.85 19.39
C LEU A 7 4.93 16.41 19.33
N VAL A 8 3.83 16.16 20.03
CA VAL A 8 3.10 14.90 19.89
C VAL A 8 2.38 14.96 18.55
N SER A 9 2.93 14.29 17.52
CA SER A 9 2.22 14.07 16.27
C SER A 9 0.95 13.29 16.58
N LYS A 10 -0.21 13.96 16.54
CA LYS A 10 -1.49 13.26 16.54
C LYS A 10 -1.48 12.30 15.35
N ILE A 11 -1.62 11.01 15.62
CA ILE A 11 -2.06 10.04 14.62
C ILE A 11 -3.46 10.52 14.22
N THR A 12 -3.54 11.22 13.10
CA THR A 12 -4.81 11.66 12.55
C THR A 12 -5.27 10.55 11.64
N CYS A 13 -6.34 9.85 12.03
CA CYS A 13 -7.12 9.09 11.06
C CYS A 13 -7.68 10.12 10.08
N PHE A 14 -7.34 9.96 8.80
CA PHE A 14 -7.86 10.84 7.77
C PHE A 14 -9.24 10.34 7.37
N ASP A 15 -10.26 11.19 7.49
CA ASP A 15 -11.63 10.85 7.11
C ASP A 15 -11.84 11.14 5.63
N TYR A 16 -12.17 10.09 4.87
CA TYR A 16 -12.45 10.17 3.44
C TYR A 16 -13.95 10.25 3.14
N LYS A 17 -14.77 10.63 4.12
CA LYS A 17 -16.20 10.83 3.92
C LYS A 17 -16.50 11.79 2.77
N GLY A 18 -17.31 11.32 1.82
CA GLY A 18 -17.73 12.10 0.66
C GLY A 18 -16.66 12.22 -0.44
N TYR A 19 -15.51 11.57 -0.29
CA TYR A 19 -14.57 11.44 -1.41
C TYR A 19 -15.21 10.64 -2.54
N SER A 20 -14.83 11.00 -3.76
CA SER A 20 -15.35 10.42 -4.99
C SER A 20 -14.24 9.72 -5.76
N LEU A 21 -14.50 8.48 -6.18
CA LEU A 21 -13.70 7.76 -7.15
C LEU A 21 -14.28 7.99 -8.54
N TYR A 22 -13.51 8.62 -9.42
CA TYR A 22 -13.81 8.78 -10.83
C TYR A 22 -13.09 7.72 -11.64
N ASP A 23 -13.80 7.13 -12.59
CA ASP A 23 -13.30 6.12 -13.51
C ASP A 23 -13.58 6.60 -14.94
N ILE A 24 -12.52 6.85 -15.70
CA ILE A 24 -12.56 7.54 -16.98
C ILE A 24 -11.77 6.78 -18.03
N ASN A 25 -12.39 6.55 -19.19
CA ASN A 25 -11.72 6.00 -20.36
C ASN A 25 -11.16 7.13 -21.23
N VAL A 26 -9.89 7.03 -21.61
CA VAL A 26 -9.24 7.96 -22.53
C VAL A 26 -9.58 7.55 -23.95
N THR A 27 -10.33 8.37 -24.68
CA THR A 27 -10.84 8.00 -26.01
C THR A 27 -10.13 8.69 -27.16
N LYS A 28 -9.49 9.84 -26.90
CA LYS A 28 -8.84 10.68 -27.92
C LYS A 28 -7.63 11.41 -27.35
N GLU A 29 -6.73 11.83 -28.23
CA GLU A 29 -5.49 12.53 -27.83
C GLU A 29 -5.78 13.84 -27.07
N SER A 30 -6.87 14.53 -27.39
CA SER A 30 -7.27 15.75 -26.68
C SER A 30 -7.62 15.50 -25.21
N ASP A 31 -7.99 14.27 -24.84
CA ASP A 31 -8.26 13.89 -23.45
C ASP A 31 -6.96 13.87 -22.65
N LEU A 32 -5.88 13.34 -23.24
CA LEU A 32 -4.56 13.32 -22.61
C LEU A 32 -4.05 14.74 -22.34
N GLU A 33 -4.20 15.64 -23.32
CA GLU A 33 -3.81 17.04 -23.13
C GLU A 33 -4.67 17.73 -22.08
N PHE A 34 -5.96 17.39 -22.00
CA PHE A 34 -6.84 17.87 -20.95
C PHE A 34 -6.37 17.41 -19.56
N PHE A 35 -5.99 16.14 -19.37
CA PHE A 35 -5.50 15.67 -18.07
C PHE A 35 -4.20 16.35 -17.65
N LYS A 36 -3.30 16.70 -18.59
CA LYS A 36 -2.12 17.53 -18.28
C LYS A 36 -2.50 18.92 -17.77
N ILE A 37 -3.55 19.53 -18.33
CA ILE A 37 -4.06 20.83 -17.87
C ILE A 37 -4.73 20.66 -16.50
N LEU A 38 -5.46 19.57 -16.30
CA LEU A 38 -6.11 19.24 -15.05
C LEU A 38 -5.10 19.09 -13.90
N ASP A 39 -4.01 18.36 -14.15
CA ASP A 39 -2.89 18.18 -13.20
C ASP A 39 -2.26 19.52 -12.79
N ARG A 40 -2.20 20.50 -13.68
CA ARG A 40 -1.68 21.84 -13.40
C ARG A 40 -2.67 22.71 -12.62
N LYS A 41 -3.97 22.45 -12.79
CA LYS A 41 -5.03 23.22 -12.15
C LYS A 41 -5.30 22.74 -10.72
N PHE A 42 -5.21 21.44 -10.48
CA PHE A 42 -5.53 20.83 -9.19
C PHE A 42 -4.33 20.05 -8.67
N GLU A 43 -3.74 20.54 -7.58
CA GLU A 43 -2.57 19.89 -6.95
C GLU A 43 -2.96 18.65 -6.12
N ASN A 44 -4.23 18.49 -5.75
CA ASN A 44 -4.71 17.51 -4.79
C ASN A 44 -5.52 16.35 -5.42
N ILE A 45 -5.28 16.03 -6.69
CA ILE A 45 -5.86 14.83 -7.31
C ILE A 45 -4.98 13.62 -6.97
N ASP A 46 -5.53 12.64 -6.25
CA ASP A 46 -4.86 11.35 -6.06
C ASP A 46 -5.22 10.41 -7.21
N TYR A 47 -4.22 10.03 -8.00
CA TYR A 47 -4.39 9.04 -9.06
C TYR A 47 -4.13 7.65 -8.49
N LEU A 48 -5.20 6.84 -8.41
CA LEU A 48 -5.08 5.41 -8.11
C LEU A 48 -4.57 4.64 -9.32
N HIS A 49 -4.95 5.09 -10.52
CA HIS A 49 -4.48 4.57 -11.79
C HIS A 49 -4.45 5.68 -12.84
N LYS A 50 -3.43 5.69 -13.71
CA LYS A 50 -3.34 6.68 -14.80
C LYS A 50 -2.52 6.14 -15.95
N GLU A 51 -3.18 5.86 -17.07
CA GLU A 51 -2.53 5.54 -18.33
C GLU A 51 -2.51 6.74 -19.26
N ASN A 52 -1.31 7.14 -19.70
CA ASN A 52 -1.14 8.27 -20.63
C ASN A 52 -1.16 7.78 -22.09
N ARG A 53 -2.24 7.13 -22.49
CA ARG A 53 -2.46 6.66 -23.88
C ARG A 53 -3.93 6.66 -24.26
N VAL A 54 -4.20 6.83 -25.56
CA VAL A 54 -5.54 6.61 -26.11
C VAL A 54 -5.94 5.13 -25.94
N GLY A 55 -7.18 4.89 -25.55
CA GLY A 55 -7.69 3.58 -25.13
C GLY A 55 -7.27 3.18 -23.71
N GLY A 56 -6.54 4.05 -23.00
CA GLY A 56 -6.14 3.84 -21.62
C GLY A 56 -7.21 4.23 -20.61
N HIS A 57 -6.92 3.97 -19.35
CA HIS A 57 -7.81 4.13 -18.22
C HIS A 57 -7.23 5.06 -17.14
N ILE A 58 -8.09 5.87 -16.52
CA ILE A 58 -7.73 6.81 -15.46
C ILE A 58 -8.70 6.65 -14.30
N GLN A 59 -8.13 6.47 -13.10
CA GLN A 59 -8.85 6.47 -11.83
C GLN A 59 -8.34 7.59 -10.92
N MET A 60 -9.25 8.49 -10.55
CA MET A 60 -8.95 9.63 -9.67
C MET A 60 -9.76 9.54 -8.39
N PHE A 61 -9.10 9.69 -7.25
CA PHE A 61 -9.71 9.77 -5.95
C PHE A 61 -9.66 11.21 -5.44
N ILE A 62 -10.83 11.82 -5.26
CA ILE A 62 -10.98 13.27 -5.21
C ILE A 62 -11.84 13.69 -4.03
N GLU A 63 -11.39 14.73 -3.32
CA GLU A 63 -12.12 15.32 -2.20
C GLU A 63 -13.44 16.01 -2.63
N PRO A 64 -14.42 16.19 -1.71
CA PRO A 64 -15.75 16.68 -2.06
C PRO A 64 -15.79 18.05 -2.77
N ARG A 65 -14.87 18.97 -2.43
CA ARG A 65 -14.83 20.33 -3.02
C ARG A 65 -14.33 20.27 -4.45
N THR A 66 -13.14 19.70 -4.66
CA THR A 66 -12.55 19.50 -5.98
C THR A 66 -13.44 18.63 -6.89
N SER A 67 -14.11 17.62 -6.32
CA SER A 67 -15.04 16.75 -7.05
C SER A 67 -16.17 17.54 -7.73
N LYS A 68 -16.74 18.56 -7.08
CA LYS A 68 -17.77 19.43 -7.69
C LYS A 68 -17.22 20.16 -8.91
N GLU A 69 -16.05 20.76 -8.81
CA GLU A 69 -15.44 21.50 -9.92
C GLU A 69 -15.05 20.56 -11.08
N ILE A 70 -14.45 19.42 -10.77
CA ILE A 70 -14.05 18.44 -11.78
C ILE A 70 -15.26 17.89 -12.52
N SER A 71 -16.36 17.57 -11.82
CA SER A 71 -17.58 17.10 -12.48
C SER A 71 -18.15 18.13 -13.45
N MET A 72 -18.13 19.42 -13.12
CA MET A 72 -18.56 20.50 -14.03
C MET A 72 -17.69 20.53 -15.29
N ILE A 73 -16.37 20.51 -15.13
CA ILE A 73 -15.42 20.57 -16.25
C ILE A 73 -15.52 19.33 -17.15
N LEU A 74 -15.68 18.14 -16.55
CA LEU A 74 -15.86 16.88 -17.29
C LEU A 74 -17.17 16.90 -18.11
N ASN A 75 -18.26 17.40 -17.52
CA ASN A 75 -19.55 17.53 -18.18
C ASN A 75 -19.52 18.57 -19.31
N GLU A 76 -18.92 19.74 -19.10
CA GLU A 76 -18.75 20.77 -20.14
C GLU A 76 -17.99 20.25 -21.36
N ARG A 77 -17.06 19.31 -21.14
CA ARG A 77 -16.25 18.69 -22.19
C ARG A 77 -16.84 17.38 -22.74
N ASN A 78 -18.03 16.98 -22.27
CA ASN A 78 -18.73 15.75 -22.65
C ASN A 78 -17.90 14.47 -22.43
N PHE A 79 -17.16 14.38 -21.31
CA PHE A 79 -16.51 13.13 -20.92
C PHE A 79 -17.56 12.10 -20.47
N THR A 80 -17.35 10.85 -20.87
CA THR A 80 -18.07 9.72 -20.27
C THR A 80 -17.25 9.16 -19.11
N TYR A 81 -17.83 9.11 -17.92
CA TYR A 81 -17.15 8.62 -16.72
C TYR A 81 -18.13 7.94 -15.75
N ILE A 82 -17.61 7.10 -14.88
CA ILE A 82 -18.33 6.54 -13.73
C ILE A 82 -17.82 7.25 -12.47
N VAL A 83 -18.72 7.65 -11.58
CA VAL A 83 -18.36 8.23 -10.29
C VAL A 83 -19.00 7.44 -9.15
N THR A 84 -18.18 7.07 -8.17
CA THR A 84 -18.63 6.41 -6.94
C THR A 84 -18.25 7.28 -5.76
N THR A 85 -19.23 7.67 -4.95
CA THR A 85 -19.02 8.42 -3.70
C THR A 85 -19.52 7.57 -2.54
N LYS A 86 -18.73 7.47 -1.48
CA LYS A 86 -19.10 6.72 -0.26
C LYS A 86 -18.95 7.60 0.97
N ASP A 87 -19.82 7.36 1.95
CA ASP A 87 -19.68 7.96 3.28
C ASP A 87 -18.53 7.33 4.07
N ASN A 88 -18.23 6.06 3.80
CA ASN A 88 -17.10 5.35 4.37
C ASN A 88 -16.42 4.47 3.31
N TRP A 89 -15.13 4.73 3.07
CA TRP A 89 -14.31 3.96 2.13
C TRP A 89 -13.64 2.75 2.78
N PHE A 90 -13.54 2.71 4.11
CA PHE A 90 -12.94 1.62 4.86
C PHE A 90 -14.03 0.86 5.61
N PRO A 91 -14.21 -0.46 5.40
CA PRO A 91 -15.23 -1.20 6.15
C PRO A 91 -14.91 -1.17 7.65
N GLU A 92 -15.93 -1.12 8.52
CA GLU A 92 -15.78 -1.19 10.00
C GLU A 92 -14.94 -2.40 10.47
N SER A 93 -14.81 -3.43 9.63
CA SER A 93 -13.92 -4.56 9.85
C SER A 93 -12.43 -4.19 9.92
N GLU A 94 -12.01 -3.07 9.36
CA GLU A 94 -10.64 -2.54 9.46
C GLU A 94 -10.43 -1.65 10.69
N GLU A 95 -11.51 -1.13 11.28
CA GLU A 95 -11.46 -0.53 12.62
C GLU A 95 -11.34 -1.60 13.72
N ARG A 96 -11.46 -2.90 13.37
CA ARG A 96 -11.30 -3.99 14.33
C ARG A 96 -9.86 -4.01 14.83
N LYS A 97 -9.73 -3.44 16.03
CA LYS A 97 -8.79 -3.74 17.10
C LYS A 97 -7.79 -4.80 16.66
N HIS A 98 -6.52 -4.41 16.55
CA HIS A 98 -5.40 -5.31 16.81
C HIS A 98 -5.65 -6.00 18.16
N ILE A 99 -6.40 -7.10 18.16
CA ILE A 99 -6.36 -8.07 19.23
C ILE A 99 -4.97 -8.64 19.05
N ARG A 100 -4.05 -8.12 19.86
CA ARG A 100 -2.66 -8.55 19.85
C ARG A 100 -2.66 -10.05 20.08
N ASN A 101 -2.52 -10.82 19.01
CA ASN A 101 -2.41 -12.25 19.09
C ASN A 101 -1.18 -12.56 19.95
N GLU A 102 -1.40 -13.08 21.16
CA GLU A 102 -0.33 -13.53 22.05
C GLU A 102 0.54 -14.61 21.38
N THR A 103 0.00 -15.28 20.38
CA THR A 103 0.63 -16.37 19.61
C THR A 103 1.75 -15.91 18.66
N MET A 104 1.95 -14.59 18.47
CA MET A 104 2.94 -14.02 17.53
C MET A 104 2.77 -14.49 16.07
N ASP A 105 1.60 -15.00 15.72
CA ASP A 105 1.28 -15.47 14.37
C ASP A 105 0.53 -14.36 13.61
N ILE A 106 0.95 -14.11 12.37
CA ILE A 106 0.25 -13.18 11.47
C ILE A 106 -1.00 -13.85 10.90
N SER A 107 -2.04 -13.08 10.67
CA SER A 107 -3.24 -13.55 9.96
C SER A 107 -3.05 -13.43 8.44
N LEU A 108 -3.58 -14.37 7.66
CA LEU A 108 -3.70 -14.23 6.21
C LEU A 108 -4.96 -13.46 5.80
N ASP A 109 -5.94 -13.40 6.71
CA ASP A 109 -7.25 -12.79 6.46
C ASP A 109 -7.31 -11.33 6.92
N GLU A 110 -6.20 -10.80 7.45
CA GLU A 110 -6.10 -9.44 7.99
C GLU A 110 -4.80 -8.74 7.56
N PHE A 111 -4.82 -7.41 7.57
CA PHE A 111 -3.62 -6.60 7.38
C PHE A 111 -2.85 -6.48 8.70
N ASN A 112 -1.58 -6.91 8.68
CA ASN A 112 -0.75 -6.98 9.88
C ASN A 112 0.10 -5.71 10.02
N SER A 113 0.34 -5.26 11.25
CA SER A 113 1.24 -4.13 11.51
C SER A 113 2.68 -4.50 11.15
N TYR A 114 3.52 -3.47 10.92
CA TYR A 114 4.96 -3.65 10.72
C TYR A 114 5.59 -4.43 11.88
N GLU A 115 5.24 -4.08 13.12
CA GLU A 115 5.77 -4.72 14.32
C GLU A 115 5.38 -6.19 14.42
N ASP A 116 4.16 -6.55 14.02
CA ASP A 116 3.68 -7.93 14.04
C ASP A 116 4.37 -8.78 12.96
N ILE A 117 4.55 -8.21 11.76
CA ILE A 117 5.27 -8.88 10.66
C ILE A 117 6.72 -9.15 11.05
N ILE A 118 7.44 -8.15 11.53
CA ILE A 118 8.85 -8.33 11.94
C ILE A 118 8.97 -9.33 13.10
N ARG A 119 8.04 -9.28 14.06
CA ARG A 119 8.01 -10.22 15.19
C ARG A 119 7.81 -11.66 14.70
N HIS A 120 6.87 -11.87 13.78
CA HIS A 120 6.59 -13.16 13.19
C HIS A 120 7.77 -13.68 12.36
N LEU A 121 8.38 -12.84 11.50
CA LEU A 121 9.56 -13.24 10.72
C LEU A 121 10.73 -13.65 11.63
N LYS A 122 10.99 -12.91 12.72
CA LYS A 122 12.02 -13.28 13.70
C LYS A 122 11.72 -14.63 14.39
N LYS A 123 10.45 -14.91 14.71
CA LYS A 123 10.00 -16.21 15.25
C LYS A 123 10.28 -17.34 14.25
N VAL A 124 9.83 -17.19 13.00
CA VAL A 124 9.99 -18.21 11.95
C VAL A 124 11.48 -18.48 11.64
N VAL A 125 12.33 -17.45 11.61
CA VAL A 125 13.79 -17.63 11.48
C VAL A 125 14.37 -18.39 12.67
N LYS A 126 13.92 -18.09 13.90
CA LYS A 126 14.41 -18.76 15.10
C LYS A 126 14.13 -20.27 15.07
N GLU A 127 13.01 -20.66 14.47
CA GLU A 127 12.54 -22.05 14.34
C GLU A 127 13.19 -22.82 13.17
N ASN A 128 13.69 -22.13 12.13
CA ASN A 128 14.21 -22.74 10.89
C ASN A 128 15.56 -22.11 10.46
N LYS A 129 16.53 -22.04 11.38
CA LYS A 129 17.81 -21.33 11.17
C LYS A 129 18.72 -21.96 10.10
N GLU A 130 18.44 -23.19 9.71
CA GLU A 130 19.23 -23.95 8.76
C GLU A 130 19.07 -23.48 7.31
N TYR A 131 17.94 -22.83 6.98
CA TYR A 131 17.70 -22.23 5.67
C TYR A 131 17.06 -20.84 5.70
N LEU A 132 16.69 -20.30 6.87
CA LEU A 132 16.15 -18.95 6.99
C LEU A 132 17.10 -18.01 7.70
N ASN A 133 17.17 -16.77 7.21
CA ASN A 133 17.91 -15.68 7.85
C ASN A 133 17.12 -14.38 7.75
N ILE A 134 17.25 -13.52 8.77
CA ILE A 134 16.75 -12.14 8.75
C ILE A 134 17.86 -11.21 9.20
N ARG A 135 18.15 -10.19 8.39
CA ARG A 135 19.19 -9.21 8.69
C ARG A 135 18.69 -7.80 8.45
N LYS A 136 19.10 -6.86 9.31
CA LYS A 136 18.93 -5.43 9.06
C LYS A 136 19.84 -5.03 7.89
N VAL A 137 19.28 -4.35 6.91
CA VAL A 137 19.99 -3.82 5.74
C VAL A 137 20.07 -2.30 5.71
N GLY A 138 19.26 -1.62 6.54
CA GLY A 138 19.27 -0.17 6.64
C GLY A 138 18.24 0.36 7.63
N GLU A 139 18.00 1.65 7.55
CA GLU A 139 16.97 2.37 8.30
C GLU A 139 16.18 3.26 7.34
N SER A 140 14.88 3.40 7.58
CA SER A 140 14.04 4.36 6.89
C SER A 140 14.34 5.79 7.35
N TYR A 141 13.76 6.78 6.66
CA TYR A 141 13.83 8.18 7.06
C TYR A 141 13.42 8.41 8.53
N GLU A 142 12.32 7.77 8.94
CA GLU A 142 11.79 7.83 10.32
C GLU A 142 12.49 6.85 11.28
N LYS A 143 13.66 6.33 10.90
CA LYS A 143 14.50 5.45 11.75
C LYS A 143 13.88 4.10 12.10
N ARG A 144 13.01 3.57 11.24
CA ARG A 144 12.57 2.16 11.33
C ARG A 144 13.56 1.27 10.62
N ASP A 145 13.90 0.14 11.22
CA ASP A 145 14.77 -0.86 10.60
C ASP A 145 14.19 -1.38 9.28
N ILE A 146 15.04 -1.55 8.26
CA ILE A 146 14.69 -2.25 7.03
C ILE A 146 15.35 -3.62 7.09
N TYR A 147 14.54 -4.67 6.91
CA TYR A 147 15.00 -6.05 7.01
C TYR A 147 15.02 -6.75 5.65
N CYS A 148 16.05 -7.56 5.42
CA CYS A 148 16.09 -8.54 4.35
C CYS A 148 15.88 -9.93 4.96
N PHE A 149 14.88 -10.64 4.46
CA PHE A 149 14.59 -12.03 4.77
C PHE A 149 15.15 -12.91 3.65
N THR A 150 15.91 -13.94 3.99
CA THR A 150 16.60 -14.81 3.05
C THR A 150 16.14 -16.25 3.26
N ILE A 151 15.79 -16.92 2.17
CA ILE A 151 15.46 -18.35 2.13
C ILE A 151 16.54 -19.06 1.31
N GLY A 152 17.21 -20.03 1.91
CA GLY A 152 18.13 -20.92 1.24
C GLY A 152 19.22 -21.45 2.16
N TYR A 153 19.61 -22.70 1.90
CA TYR A 153 20.73 -23.32 2.59
C TYR A 153 22.07 -22.66 2.25
N SER A 154 22.96 -22.63 3.25
CA SER A 154 24.37 -22.30 3.09
C SER A 154 25.01 -23.17 2.02
N SER A 155 25.89 -22.57 1.22
CA SER A 155 26.67 -23.27 0.21
C SER A 155 28.01 -22.57 0.02
N ASP A 156 29.06 -23.35 -0.18
CA ASP A 156 30.40 -22.84 -0.49
C ASP A 156 30.53 -22.34 -1.94
N LYS A 157 29.48 -22.57 -2.75
CA LYS A 157 29.41 -22.12 -4.16
C LYS A 157 28.51 -20.90 -4.27
N LYS A 158 28.82 -20.01 -5.23
CA LYS A 158 27.95 -18.89 -5.57
C LYS A 158 26.62 -19.42 -6.12
N LYS A 159 25.54 -19.13 -5.41
CA LYS A 159 24.17 -19.47 -5.83
C LYS A 159 23.57 -18.33 -6.66
N PRO A 160 22.78 -18.62 -7.71
CA PRO A 160 21.89 -17.61 -8.27
C PRO A 160 20.91 -17.12 -7.19
N ILE A 161 20.58 -15.83 -7.23
CA ILE A 161 19.71 -15.19 -6.24
C ILE A 161 18.49 -14.63 -6.97
N LEU A 162 17.30 -14.99 -6.49
CA LEU A 162 16.07 -14.29 -6.82
C LEU A 162 15.84 -13.23 -5.73
N PHE A 163 15.68 -11.98 -6.14
CA PHE A 163 15.39 -10.87 -5.24
C PHE A 163 13.93 -10.45 -5.42
N LEU A 164 13.19 -10.38 -4.31
CA LEU A 164 11.79 -10.01 -4.27
C LEU A 164 11.62 -8.83 -3.32
N GLU A 165 10.96 -7.78 -3.80
CA GLU A 165 10.57 -6.61 -3.03
C GLU A 165 9.05 -6.47 -3.08
N ASN A 166 8.46 -6.05 -1.97
CA ASN A 166 7.03 -5.80 -1.85
C ASN A 166 6.81 -4.45 -1.17
N ASN A 167 5.63 -3.85 -1.37
CA ASN A 167 5.17 -2.67 -0.62
C ASN A 167 6.11 -1.44 -0.69
N ILE A 168 6.73 -1.20 -1.85
CA ILE A 168 7.47 0.06 -2.09
C ILE A 168 6.50 1.26 -2.01
N HIS A 169 5.23 1.07 -2.39
CA HIS A 169 4.15 2.02 -2.11
C HIS A 169 3.35 1.58 -0.87
N ALA A 170 3.32 2.45 0.14
CA ALA A 170 2.73 2.16 1.44
C ALA A 170 1.23 1.83 1.40
N ARG A 171 0.48 2.26 0.37
CA ARG A 171 -0.97 2.02 0.22
C ARG A 171 -1.33 0.67 -0.41
N GLU A 172 -0.34 -0.08 -0.90
CA GLU A 172 -0.55 -1.37 -1.57
C GLU A 172 -0.45 -2.54 -0.58
N TRP A 173 -1.29 -2.53 0.47
CA TRP A 173 -1.19 -3.45 1.61
C TRP A 173 -1.28 -4.94 1.25
N VAL A 174 -1.98 -5.27 0.17
CA VAL A 174 -2.09 -6.65 -0.33
C VAL A 174 -0.73 -7.27 -0.68
N THR A 175 0.23 -6.47 -1.17
CA THR A 175 1.58 -6.95 -1.51
C THR A 175 2.33 -7.41 -0.27
N LEU A 176 2.11 -6.72 0.87
CA LEU A 176 2.71 -7.08 2.14
C LEU A 176 2.05 -8.34 2.70
N SER A 177 0.73 -8.41 2.78
CA SER A 177 0.03 -9.60 3.31
C SER A 177 0.35 -10.88 2.52
N SER A 178 0.57 -10.76 1.21
CA SER A 178 0.90 -11.89 0.33
C SER A 178 2.28 -12.51 0.63
N HIS A 179 3.17 -11.81 1.35
CA HIS A 179 4.53 -12.29 1.57
C HIS A 179 4.58 -13.63 2.35
N ARG A 180 3.56 -13.92 3.16
CA ARG A 180 3.50 -15.14 3.97
C ARG A 180 3.43 -16.41 3.11
N ALA A 181 2.91 -16.32 1.89
CA ALA A 181 2.84 -17.45 0.99
C ALA A 181 4.23 -18.00 0.57
N PHE A 182 5.31 -17.23 0.77
CA PHE A 182 6.65 -17.57 0.28
C PHE A 182 7.50 -18.39 1.26
N TYR A 183 7.06 -18.64 2.49
CA TYR A 183 7.83 -19.44 3.45
C TYR A 183 6.92 -20.40 4.24
N PRO A 184 7.43 -21.59 4.59
CA PRO A 184 6.60 -22.66 5.12
C PRO A 184 6.05 -22.31 6.50
N HIS A 185 4.80 -22.70 6.72
CA HIS A 185 4.17 -22.83 8.02
C HIS A 185 4.17 -24.32 8.38
N PRO A 186 4.37 -24.72 9.66
CA PRO A 186 4.07 -26.08 10.07
C PRO A 186 2.61 -26.41 9.72
N GLY A 187 2.40 -27.25 8.70
CA GLY A 187 1.08 -27.65 8.20
C GLY A 187 0.75 -27.34 6.73
N LEU A 188 1.58 -26.59 6.01
CA LEU A 188 1.39 -26.35 4.56
C LEU A 188 2.43 -27.12 3.73
N VAL A 189 1.92 -28.04 2.92
CA VAL A 189 2.70 -28.86 1.99
C VAL A 189 3.39 -27.95 0.96
N HIS A 190 4.69 -28.16 0.80
CA HIS A 190 5.55 -27.42 -0.10
C HIS A 190 5.04 -27.49 -1.55
N PHE A 191 4.88 -26.33 -2.19
CA PHE A 191 4.89 -26.28 -3.65
C PHE A 191 6.33 -26.45 -4.11
N VAL A 192 6.57 -27.57 -4.79
CA VAL A 192 7.78 -27.89 -5.54
C VAL A 192 7.81 -27.09 -6.82
#